data_AF-A0A7X6TUB4-F1
#
_entry.id   AF-A0A7X6TUB4-F1
#
_cell.length_a   1.000
_cell.length_b   1.000
_cell.length_c   1.000
_cell.angle_alpha   90.00
_cell.angle_beta   90.00
_cell.angle_gamma   90.00
#
_symmetry.space_group_name_H-M   'P 1'
#
loop_
_entity.id
_entity.type
_entity.pdbx_description
1 polymer ?
#
loop_
_entity_poly.entity_id
_entity_poly.type
_entity_poly.pdbx_seq_one_letter_code
_entity_poly.pdbx_strand_id
1 'polypeptide(L)'
;LQSVLVSVGKALGNFTLGTISALPTFMLIVIFTMVCSYFFTKKLIINPNFIYNYFPTSTRQENRVKDIFDEGKNMILRYGFSYMLIIMIPGAISFTGYLILGVPHALVLAIIAAFLDLLPVLGVSATYLPLAIYFYAQGSVQIPIGLGIMYIIVVIGRNIWEPRILSSTMNINPVFTIMALFIGLKLAGFIGVLYLITLVVGFKILQTVHVLPTFNSTPNKKQIRKEKSNKKST
;
A
#
# COMPACT_ATOMS: atom_id res chain seq x y z
N LEU A 1 -40.43 -12.80 17.16
CA LEU A 1 -39.84 -11.59 17.78
C LEU A 1 -38.86 -11.94 18.92
N GLN A 2 -39.27 -12.70 19.94
CA GLN A 2 -38.37 -13.07 21.05
C GLN A 2 -37.13 -13.88 20.62
N SER A 3 -37.28 -14.81 19.66
CA SER A 3 -36.14 -15.58 19.12
C SER A 3 -35.12 -14.72 18.37
N VAL A 4 -35.58 -13.69 17.63
CA VAL A 4 -34.71 -12.74 16.92
C VAL A 4 -33.97 -11.84 17.92
N LEU A 5 -34.67 -11.36 18.96
CA LEU A 5 -34.06 -10.54 20.01
C LEU A 5 -32.98 -11.30 20.79
N VAL A 6 -33.24 -12.56 21.12
CA VAL A 6 -32.25 -13.43 21.80
C VAL A 6 -31.07 -13.78 20.89
N SER A 7 -31.30 -14.00 19.59
CA SER A 7 -30.22 -14.26 18.62
C SER A 7 -29.34 -13.02 18.40
N VAL A 8 -29.94 -11.83 18.31
CA VAL A 8 -29.20 -10.55 18.23
C VAL A 8 -28.44 -10.29 19.53
N GLY A 9 -29.06 -10.53 20.69
CA GLY A 9 -28.40 -10.40 22.00
C GLY A 9 -27.21 -11.35 22.16
N LYS A 10 -27.34 -12.60 21.71
CA LYS A 10 -26.23 -13.58 21.70
C LYS A 10 -25.14 -13.22 20.70
N ALA A 11 -25.50 -12.70 19.51
CA ALA A 11 -24.52 -12.24 18.53
C ALA A 11 -23.72 -11.03 19.04
N LEU A 12 -24.38 -10.06 19.66
CA LEU A 12 -23.75 -8.90 20.29
C LEU A 12 -22.91 -9.30 21.51
N GLY A 13 -23.42 -10.20 22.35
CA GLY A 13 -22.68 -10.74 23.50
C GLY A 13 -21.42 -11.49 23.08
N ASN A 14 -21.52 -12.37 22.07
CA ASN A 14 -20.36 -13.11 21.56
C ASN A 14 -19.36 -12.19 20.84
N PHE A 15 -19.82 -11.17 20.13
CA PHE A 15 -18.94 -10.19 19.49
C PHE A 15 -18.18 -9.32 20.50
N THR A 16 -18.87 -8.83 21.54
CA THR A 16 -18.26 -8.02 22.61
C THR A 16 -17.28 -8.84 23.43
N LEU A 17 -17.65 -10.05 23.87
CA LEU A 17 -16.76 -10.96 24.60
C LEU A 17 -15.57 -11.42 23.73
N GLY A 18 -15.80 -11.70 22.45
CA GLY A 18 -14.75 -12.02 21.48
C GLY A 18 -13.74 -10.89 21.31
N THR A 19 -14.22 -9.65 21.22
CA THR A 19 -13.34 -8.47 21.08
C THR A 19 -12.56 -8.19 22.36
N ILE A 20 -13.20 -8.27 23.52
CA ILE A 20 -12.56 -8.06 24.83
C ILE A 20 -11.49 -9.12 25.11
N SER A 21 -11.79 -10.39 24.78
CA SER A 21 -10.84 -11.50 24.98
C SER A 21 -9.65 -11.49 24.01
N ALA A 22 -9.80 -10.90 22.81
CA ALA A 22 -8.72 -10.77 21.83
C ALA A 22 -7.79 -9.58 22.11
N LEU A 23 -8.24 -8.59 22.90
CA LEU A 23 -7.53 -7.34 23.18
C LEU A 23 -6.17 -7.56 23.87
N PRO A 24 -6.04 -8.41 24.90
CA PRO A 24 -4.75 -8.70 25.54
C PRO A 24 -3.75 -9.36 24.57
N THR A 25 -4.22 -10.31 23.77
CA THR A 25 -3.38 -11.01 22.77
C THR A 25 -2.91 -10.04 21.69
N PHE A 26 -3.78 -9.15 21.21
CA PHE A 26 -3.41 -8.11 20.26
C PHE A 26 -2.34 -7.16 20.82
N MET A 27 -2.51 -6.71 22.07
CA MET A 27 -1.53 -5.85 22.75
C MET A 27 -0.18 -6.54 22.91
N LEU A 28 -0.17 -7.83 23.30
CA LEU A 28 1.04 -8.63 23.40
C LEU A 28 1.76 -8.74 22.05
N ILE A 29 1.02 -9.03 20.97
CA ILE A 29 1.59 -9.11 19.61
C ILE A 29 2.20 -7.77 19.20
N VAL A 30 1.50 -6.65 19.43
CA VAL A 30 2.01 -5.31 19.07
C VAL A 30 3.30 -4.99 19.82
N ILE A 31 3.31 -5.19 21.15
CA ILE A 31 4.49 -4.94 21.98
C ILE A 31 5.65 -5.84 21.55
N PHE A 32 5.40 -7.14 21.40
CA PHE A 32 6.42 -8.10 21.01
C PHE A 32 7.00 -7.78 19.62
N THR A 33 6.15 -7.41 18.66
CA THR A 33 6.59 -7.02 17.31
C THR A 33 7.41 -5.73 17.33
N MET A 34 7.02 -4.73 18.12
CA MET A 34 7.78 -3.50 18.33
C MET A 34 9.17 -3.78 18.92
N VAL A 35 9.23 -4.59 19.98
CA VAL A 35 10.49 -4.97 20.63
C VAL A 35 11.38 -5.77 19.68
N CYS A 36 10.85 -6.78 19.01
CA CYS A 36 11.58 -7.56 18.02
C CYS A 36 12.08 -6.69 16.86
N SER A 37 11.25 -5.79 16.34
CA SER A 37 11.63 -4.86 15.26
C SER A 37 12.74 -3.90 15.71
N TYR A 38 12.65 -3.38 16.93
CA TYR A 38 13.69 -2.53 17.52
C TYR A 38 15.01 -3.29 17.68
N PHE A 39 14.99 -4.49 18.26
CA PHE A 39 16.20 -5.30 18.44
C PHE A 39 16.80 -5.73 17.09
N PHE A 40 15.97 -6.09 16.13
CA PHE A 40 16.39 -6.47 14.79
C PHE A 40 17.05 -5.29 14.07
N THR A 41 16.38 -4.13 14.05
CA THR A 41 16.91 -2.88 13.47
C THR A 41 18.19 -2.43 14.15
N LYS A 42 18.25 -2.47 15.48
CA LYS A 42 19.46 -2.14 16.25
C LYS A 42 20.62 -3.07 15.92
N LYS A 43 20.37 -4.38 15.81
CA LYS A 43 21.38 -5.38 15.46
C LYS A 43 21.91 -5.17 14.04
N LEU A 44 21.04 -4.77 13.11
CA LEU A 44 21.38 -4.42 11.73
C LEU A 44 22.24 -3.16 11.63
N ILE A 45 21.93 -2.12 12.42
CA ILE A 45 22.65 -0.85 12.38
C ILE A 45 24.02 -0.97 13.07
N ILE A 46 24.10 -1.64 14.22
CA ILE A 46 25.34 -1.75 15.01
C ILE A 46 26.32 -2.70 14.35
N ASN A 47 25.84 -3.79 13.74
CA ASN A 47 26.69 -4.78 13.11
C ASN A 47 26.17 -5.12 11.71
N PRO A 48 26.39 -4.24 10.72
CA PRO A 48 25.95 -4.49 9.35
C PRO A 48 26.45 -5.86 8.87
N ASN A 49 27.70 -6.22 9.22
CA ASN A 49 28.36 -7.50 8.92
C ASN A 49 27.61 -8.76 9.41
N PHE A 50 26.65 -8.64 10.32
CA PHE A 50 25.80 -9.75 10.75
C PHE A 50 24.97 -10.33 9.60
N ILE A 51 24.50 -9.49 8.67
CA ILE A 51 23.83 -9.97 7.44
C ILE A 51 24.86 -10.56 6.48
N TYR A 52 26.02 -9.91 6.34
CA TYR A 52 27.06 -10.30 5.37
C TYR A 52 27.64 -11.68 5.71
N ASN A 53 27.68 -12.08 6.98
CA ASN A 53 28.11 -13.42 7.40
C ASN A 53 27.08 -14.53 7.11
N TYR A 54 25.80 -14.19 6.95
CA TYR A 54 24.75 -15.16 6.59
C TYR A 54 24.57 -15.28 5.07
N PHE A 55 25.08 -14.33 4.29
CA PHE A 55 25.17 -14.42 2.83
C PHE A 55 26.55 -14.96 2.43
N PRO A 56 26.66 -16.14 1.80
CA PRO A 56 27.94 -16.73 1.43
C PRO A 56 28.54 -15.91 0.28
N THR A 57 29.32 -14.89 0.61
CA THR A 57 29.83 -13.96 -0.39
C THR A 57 31.29 -13.61 -0.15
N SER A 58 32.15 -14.12 -1.03
CA SER A 58 33.59 -13.82 -1.05
C SER A 58 33.83 -12.32 -1.24
N THR A 59 34.97 -11.85 -0.71
CA THR A 59 35.50 -10.47 -0.57
C THR A 59 35.35 -9.51 -1.77
N ARG A 60 34.90 -9.99 -2.94
CA ARG A 60 34.57 -9.19 -4.15
C ARG A 60 33.11 -8.68 -4.17
N GLN A 61 32.28 -9.08 -3.22
CA GLN A 61 30.83 -8.79 -3.18
C GLN A 61 30.42 -7.74 -2.13
N GLU A 62 31.35 -7.24 -1.31
CA GLU A 62 31.07 -6.22 -0.28
C GLU A 62 30.54 -4.89 -0.89
N ASN A 63 31.07 -4.51 -2.06
CA ASN A 63 30.56 -3.38 -2.85
C ASN A 63 29.13 -3.60 -3.36
N ARG A 64 28.75 -4.84 -3.68
CA ARG A 64 27.38 -5.15 -4.14
C ARG A 64 26.34 -4.96 -3.04
N VAL A 65 26.70 -5.22 -1.78
CA VAL A 65 25.76 -5.00 -0.68
C VAL A 65 25.59 -3.51 -0.39
N LYS A 66 26.66 -2.72 -0.50
CA LYS A 66 26.55 -1.25 -0.44
C LYS A 66 25.63 -0.71 -1.55
N ASP A 67 25.79 -1.20 -2.77
CA ASP A 67 24.91 -0.84 -3.89
C ASP A 67 23.43 -1.23 -3.62
N ILE A 68 23.18 -2.36 -2.95
CA ILE A 68 21.82 -2.77 -2.53
C ILE A 68 21.23 -1.80 -1.50
N PHE A 69 22.02 -1.34 -0.52
CA PHE A 69 21.55 -0.39 0.48
C PHE A 69 21.27 0.99 -0.14
N ASP A 70 22.13 1.46 -1.05
CA ASP A 70 21.92 2.74 -1.74
C ASP A 70 20.73 2.69 -2.71
N GLU A 71 20.57 1.60 -3.46
CA GLU A 71 19.42 1.41 -4.34
C GLU A 71 18.12 1.26 -3.51
N GLY A 72 18.17 0.55 -2.37
CA GLY A 72 17.06 0.42 -1.44
C GLY A 72 16.63 1.77 -0.86
N LYS A 73 17.58 2.59 -0.43
CA LYS A 73 17.33 3.96 0.04
C LYS A 73 16.70 4.82 -1.07
N ASN A 74 17.22 4.75 -2.29
CA ASN A 74 16.65 5.46 -3.44
C ASN A 74 15.25 4.97 -3.77
N MET A 75 14.96 3.69 -3.64
CA MET A 75 13.64 3.10 -3.86
C MET A 75 12.63 3.59 -2.82
N ILE A 76 13.02 3.65 -1.54
CA ILE A 76 12.19 4.20 -0.45
C ILE A 76 11.89 5.68 -0.69
N LEU A 77 12.89 6.47 -1.09
CA LEU A 77 12.71 7.88 -1.41
C LEU A 77 11.75 8.06 -2.60
N ARG A 78 11.96 7.32 -3.68
CA ARG A 78 11.06 7.33 -4.86
C ARG A 78 9.64 6.93 -4.48
N TYR A 79 9.48 5.91 -3.64
CA TYR A 79 8.17 5.48 -3.15
C TYR A 79 7.50 6.54 -2.29
N GLY A 80 8.25 7.21 -1.40
CA GLY A 80 7.76 8.33 -0.61
C GLY A 80 7.25 9.49 -1.48
N PHE A 81 8.02 9.86 -2.51
CA PHE A 81 7.57 10.87 -3.49
C PHE A 81 6.33 10.43 -4.27
N SER A 82 6.28 9.18 -4.71
CA SER A 82 5.10 8.60 -5.34
C SER A 82 3.87 8.68 -4.45
N TYR A 83 4.00 8.36 -3.17
CA TYR A 83 2.89 8.41 -2.21
C TYR A 83 2.43 9.84 -1.93
N MET A 84 3.36 10.79 -1.85
CA MET A 84 3.05 12.21 -1.70
C MET A 84 2.19 12.71 -2.87
N LEU A 85 2.51 12.31 -4.10
CA LEU A 85 1.70 12.64 -5.29
C LEU A 85 0.31 12.00 -5.25
N ILE A 86 0.24 10.74 -4.80
CA ILE A 86 -1.04 9.99 -4.69
C ILE A 86 -2.01 10.67 -3.74
N ILE A 87 -1.54 11.33 -2.68
CA ILE A 87 -2.39 12.07 -1.74
C ILE A 87 -2.68 13.48 -2.24
N MET A 88 -1.68 14.15 -2.83
CA MET A 88 -1.79 15.55 -3.23
C MET A 88 -2.76 15.75 -4.39
N ILE A 89 -2.81 14.84 -5.36
CA ILE A 89 -3.71 14.91 -6.52
C ILE A 89 -5.20 14.90 -6.09
N PRO A 90 -5.71 13.86 -5.40
CA PRO A 90 -7.09 13.82 -4.93
C PRO A 90 -7.39 14.91 -3.88
N GLY A 91 -6.41 15.30 -3.05
CA GLY A 91 -6.55 16.45 -2.14
C GLY A 91 -6.81 17.78 -2.87
N ALA A 92 -6.07 18.06 -3.94
CA ALA A 92 -6.25 19.25 -4.76
C ALA A 92 -7.60 19.25 -5.51
N ILE A 93 -8.03 18.07 -5.99
CA ILE A 93 -9.34 17.89 -6.64
C ILE A 93 -10.47 18.09 -5.63
N SER A 94 -10.32 17.55 -4.41
CA SER A 94 -11.26 17.75 -3.32
C SER A 94 -11.37 19.24 -2.94
N PHE A 95 -10.24 19.94 -2.83
CA PHE A 95 -10.20 21.36 -2.53
C PHE A 95 -10.92 22.22 -3.58
N THR A 96 -10.60 22.01 -4.86
CA THR A 96 -11.27 22.71 -5.96
C THR A 96 -12.75 22.37 -6.04
N GLY A 97 -13.13 21.11 -5.82
CA GLY A 97 -14.52 20.69 -5.74
C GLY A 97 -15.29 21.38 -4.62
N TYR A 98 -14.72 21.44 -3.41
CA TYR A 98 -15.35 22.12 -2.26
C TYR A 98 -15.49 23.63 -2.47
N LEU A 99 -14.51 24.27 -3.14
CA LEU A 99 -14.60 25.69 -3.51
C LEU A 99 -15.74 25.95 -4.50
N ILE A 100 -15.86 25.12 -5.55
CA ILE A 100 -16.92 25.26 -6.57
C ILE A 100 -18.31 25.05 -5.94
N LEU A 101 -18.42 24.13 -4.98
CA LEU A 101 -19.66 23.83 -4.28
C LEU A 101 -20.03 24.86 -3.18
N GLY A 102 -19.16 25.85 -2.94
CA GLY A 102 -19.39 26.85 -1.89
C GLY A 102 -19.35 26.28 -0.48
N VAL A 103 -18.64 25.16 -0.27
CA VAL A 103 -18.54 24.54 1.06
C VAL A 103 -17.67 25.41 1.97
N PRO A 104 -18.16 25.83 3.15
CA PRO A 104 -17.39 26.61 4.10
C PRO A 104 -16.17 25.81 4.57
N HIS A 105 -15.04 26.48 4.77
CA HIS A 105 -13.78 25.85 5.23
C HIS A 105 -13.23 24.78 4.26
N ALA A 106 -13.44 24.97 2.95
CA ALA A 106 -12.98 24.06 1.89
C ALA A 106 -11.52 23.60 2.05
N LEU A 107 -10.61 24.49 2.46
CA LEU A 107 -9.19 24.16 2.67
C LEU A 107 -8.99 23.15 3.81
N VAL A 108 -9.63 23.38 4.95
CA VAL A 108 -9.53 22.51 6.12
C VAL A 108 -10.11 21.13 5.80
N LEU A 109 -11.28 21.11 5.17
CA LEU A 109 -11.95 19.88 4.76
C LEU A 109 -11.15 19.09 3.73
N ALA A 110 -10.50 19.76 2.78
CA ALA A 110 -9.65 19.09 1.79
C ALA A 110 -8.39 18.48 2.42
N ILE A 111 -7.79 19.12 3.43
CA ILE A 111 -6.66 18.55 4.17
C ILE A 111 -7.11 17.32 4.96
N ILE A 112 -8.27 17.40 5.62
CA ILE A 112 -8.87 16.26 6.32
C ILE A 112 -9.16 15.12 5.35
N ALA A 113 -9.72 15.44 4.16
CA ALA A 113 -9.96 14.48 3.10
C ALA A 113 -8.68 13.80 2.64
N ALA A 114 -7.61 14.56 2.39
CA ALA A 114 -6.32 14.04 1.97
C ALA A 114 -5.68 13.13 3.06
N PHE A 115 -5.83 13.49 4.33
CA PHE A 115 -5.39 12.65 5.45
C PHE A 115 -6.20 11.35 5.58
N LEU A 116 -7.52 11.44 5.43
CA LEU A 116 -8.40 10.27 5.46
C LEU A 116 -8.14 9.38 4.23
N ASP A 117 -7.82 9.95 3.07
CA ASP A 117 -7.52 9.20 1.84
C ASP A 117 -6.28 8.31 1.94
N LEU A 118 -5.43 8.54 2.95
CA LEU A 118 -4.38 7.60 3.35
C LEU A 118 -4.94 6.21 3.70
N LEU A 119 -6.23 6.11 4.03
CA LEU A 119 -6.93 4.86 4.29
C LEU A 119 -7.44 4.22 2.99
N PRO A 120 -7.01 2.98 2.67
CA PRO A 120 -7.30 2.33 1.40
C PRO A 120 -8.79 2.15 1.04
N VAL A 121 -9.68 2.02 2.03
CA VAL A 121 -11.10 1.69 1.82
C VAL A 121 -12.04 2.77 2.36
N LEU A 122 -11.65 3.40 3.46
CA LEU A 122 -12.50 4.37 4.15
C LEU A 122 -12.21 5.81 3.74
N GLY A 123 -11.12 6.10 3.05
CA GLY A 123 -10.62 7.47 3.00
C GLY A 123 -11.54 8.49 2.32
N VAL A 124 -11.85 8.27 1.05
CA VAL A 124 -12.76 9.16 0.30
C VAL A 124 -14.18 9.08 0.87
N SER A 125 -14.67 7.88 1.18
CA SER A 125 -16.05 7.69 1.65
C SER A 125 -16.29 8.30 3.04
N ALA A 126 -15.32 8.21 3.95
CA ALA A 126 -15.42 8.75 5.31
C ALA A 126 -15.46 10.28 5.35
N THR A 127 -14.96 10.97 4.32
CA THR A 127 -15.01 12.43 4.27
C THR A 127 -16.24 12.92 3.53
N TYR A 128 -16.53 12.35 2.36
CA TYR A 128 -17.60 12.83 1.49
C TYR A 128 -19.00 12.46 2.01
N LEU A 129 -19.16 11.28 2.63
CA LEU A 129 -20.46 10.80 3.09
C LEU A 129 -21.04 11.65 4.25
N PRO A 130 -20.31 11.93 5.34
CA PRO A 130 -20.83 12.78 6.42
C PRO A 130 -21.10 14.20 5.96
N LEU A 131 -20.27 14.73 5.05
CA LEU A 131 -20.46 16.06 4.49
C LEU A 131 -21.75 16.16 3.68
N ALA A 132 -22.01 15.17 2.83
CA ALA A 132 -23.23 15.11 2.03
C ALA A 132 -24.47 15.03 2.92
N ILE A 133 -24.44 14.22 3.99
CA ILE A 133 -25.54 14.11 4.97
C ILE A 133 -25.74 15.45 5.70
N TYR A 134 -24.66 16.11 6.11
CA TYR A 134 -24.72 17.40 6.80
C TYR A 134 -25.41 18.49 5.95
N PHE A 135 -25.00 18.66 4.69
CA PHE A 135 -25.63 19.66 3.81
C PHE A 135 -27.05 19.31 3.40
N TYR A 136 -27.34 18.01 3.26
CA TYR A 136 -28.71 17.54 3.04
C TYR A 136 -29.62 17.87 4.23
N ALA A 137 -29.14 17.65 5.45
CA ALA A 137 -29.88 17.97 6.68
C ALA A 137 -30.10 19.49 6.88
N GLN A 138 -29.23 20.34 6.31
CA GLN A 138 -29.44 21.80 6.27
C GLN A 138 -30.45 22.26 5.21
N GLY A 139 -31.04 21.35 4.42
CA GLY A 139 -32.01 21.67 3.39
C GLY A 139 -31.41 22.02 2.03
N SER A 140 -30.09 21.88 1.85
CA SER A 140 -29.45 22.06 0.54
C SER A 140 -29.37 20.72 -0.20
N VAL A 141 -30.07 20.62 -1.34
CA VAL A 141 -30.05 19.41 -2.19
C VAL A 141 -28.94 19.48 -3.25
N GLN A 142 -28.52 20.68 -3.63
CA GLN A 142 -27.53 20.89 -4.69
C GLN A 142 -26.11 20.49 -4.25
N ILE A 143 -25.73 20.82 -3.01
CA ILE A 143 -24.39 20.53 -2.48
C ILE A 143 -24.13 19.02 -2.33
N PRO A 144 -25.03 18.20 -1.74
CA PRO A 144 -24.85 16.75 -1.64
C PRO A 144 -24.73 16.04 -2.98
N ILE A 145 -25.50 16.47 -4.00
CA ILE A 145 -25.41 15.91 -5.35
C ILE A 145 -24.03 16.21 -5.95
N GLY A 146 -23.55 17.45 -5.83
CA GLY A 146 -22.23 17.82 -6.29
C GLY A 146 -21.09 17.09 -5.55
N LEU A 147 -21.23 16.87 -4.24
CA LEU A 147 -20.32 16.03 -3.46
C LEU A 147 -20.31 14.58 -3.94
N GLY A 148 -21.48 14.02 -4.30
CA GLY A 148 -21.58 12.68 -4.87
C GLY A 148 -20.88 12.55 -6.23
N ILE A 149 -20.99 13.56 -7.09
CA ILE A 149 -20.26 13.60 -8.37
C ILE A 149 -18.75 13.69 -8.13
N MET A 150 -18.31 14.57 -7.22
CA MET A 150 -16.90 14.69 -6.86
C MET A 150 -16.34 13.39 -6.26
N TYR A 151 -17.11 12.70 -5.43
CA TYR A 151 -16.74 11.39 -4.89
C TYR A 151 -16.45 10.39 -6.01
N ILE A 152 -17.32 10.31 -7.03
CA ILE A 152 -17.11 9.40 -8.17
C ILE A 152 -15.84 9.76 -8.94
N ILE A 153 -15.61 11.06 -9.20
CA ILE A 153 -14.42 11.54 -9.91
C ILE A 153 -13.14 11.15 -9.15
N VAL A 154 -13.11 11.37 -7.84
CA VAL A 154 -11.95 11.04 -7.00
C VAL A 154 -11.71 9.54 -6.95
N VAL A 155 -12.76 8.72 -6.79
CA VAL A 155 -12.64 7.26 -6.76
C VAL A 155 -12.12 6.71 -8.10
N ILE A 156 -12.65 7.20 -9.23
CA ILE A 156 -12.18 6.77 -10.55
C ILE A 156 -10.74 7.22 -10.77
N GLY A 157 -10.44 8.49 -10.47
CA GLY A 157 -9.10 9.05 -10.58
C GLY A 157 -8.09 8.25 -9.77
N ARG A 158 -8.44 7.91 -8.52
CA ARG A 158 -7.62 7.10 -7.63
C ARG A 158 -7.30 5.72 -8.22
N ASN A 159 -8.30 5.02 -8.75
CA ASN A 159 -8.12 3.73 -9.43
C ASN A 159 -7.20 3.83 -10.67
N ILE A 160 -6.99 5.01 -11.24
CA ILE A 160 -6.10 5.23 -12.39
C ILE A 160 -4.72 5.73 -11.95
N TRP A 161 -4.65 6.70 -11.05
CA TRP A 161 -3.41 7.34 -10.63
C TRP A 161 -2.58 6.43 -9.73
N GLU A 162 -3.19 5.74 -8.77
CA GLU A 162 -2.48 4.82 -7.87
C GLU A 162 -1.68 3.77 -8.64
N PRO A 163 -2.28 2.95 -9.53
CA PRO A 163 -1.51 1.94 -10.26
C PRO A 163 -0.53 2.55 -11.23
N ARG A 164 -0.80 3.72 -11.83
CA ARG A 164 0.16 4.39 -12.73
C ARG A 164 1.40 4.88 -11.99
N ILE A 165 1.23 5.49 -10.82
CA ILE A 165 2.32 6.02 -9.99
C ILE A 165 3.08 4.87 -9.30
N LEU A 166 2.39 3.80 -8.88
CA LEU A 166 3.05 2.62 -8.30
C LEU A 166 3.72 1.72 -9.35
N SER A 167 3.12 1.53 -10.53
CA SER A 167 3.67 0.65 -11.57
C SER A 167 4.97 1.17 -12.17
N SER A 168 5.18 2.49 -12.23
CA SER A 168 6.48 3.06 -12.61
C SER A 168 7.59 2.69 -11.62
N THR A 169 7.21 2.31 -10.38
CA THR A 169 8.14 2.03 -9.29
C THR A 169 8.38 0.53 -9.12
N MET A 170 7.40 -0.33 -9.45
CA MET A 170 7.54 -1.78 -9.33
C MET A 170 6.89 -2.53 -10.50
N ASN A 171 7.73 -3.04 -11.43
CA ASN A 171 7.34 -3.96 -12.52
C ASN A 171 6.87 -5.35 -12.02
N ILE A 172 5.86 -5.41 -11.13
CA ILE A 172 5.34 -6.68 -10.59
C ILE A 172 4.39 -7.26 -11.63
N ASN A 173 4.57 -8.51 -12.03
CA ASN A 173 3.62 -9.18 -12.91
C ASN A 173 2.28 -9.35 -12.15
N PRO A 174 1.17 -8.70 -12.59
CA PRO A 174 -0.11 -8.66 -11.88
C PRO A 174 -0.69 -10.04 -11.57
N VAL A 175 -0.33 -11.05 -12.38
CA VAL A 175 -0.79 -12.44 -12.21
C VAL A 175 -0.38 -12.98 -10.83
N PHE A 176 0.84 -12.72 -10.37
CA PHE A 176 1.29 -13.21 -9.06
C PHE A 176 0.58 -12.51 -7.89
N THR A 177 0.24 -11.23 -8.04
CA THR A 177 -0.51 -10.48 -7.03
C THR A 177 -1.93 -11.01 -6.90
N ILE A 178 -2.58 -11.32 -8.04
CA ILE A 178 -3.91 -11.94 -8.07
C ILE A 178 -3.87 -13.35 -7.46
N MET A 179 -2.82 -14.12 -7.76
CA MET A 179 -2.65 -15.47 -7.21
C MET A 179 -2.46 -15.43 -5.68
N ALA A 180 -1.63 -14.52 -5.17
CA ALA A 180 -1.42 -14.31 -3.74
C ALA A 180 -2.69 -13.85 -3.01
N LEU A 181 -3.48 -12.97 -3.65
CA LEU A 181 -4.78 -12.55 -3.13
C LEU A 181 -5.72 -13.76 -2.97
N PHE A 182 -5.84 -14.60 -4.00
CA PHE A 182 -6.77 -15.74 -4.00
C PHE A 182 -6.35 -16.82 -3.00
N ILE A 183 -5.05 -17.14 -2.96
CA ILE A 183 -4.48 -18.14 -2.06
C ILE A 183 -4.55 -17.64 -0.61
N GLY A 184 -4.24 -16.38 -0.36
CA GLY A 184 -4.28 -15.80 0.98
C GLY A 184 -5.69 -15.71 1.54
N LEU A 185 -6.67 -15.39 0.69
CA LEU A 185 -8.07 -15.38 1.08
C LEU A 185 -8.55 -16.79 1.47
N LYS A 186 -8.12 -17.82 0.74
CA LYS A 186 -8.43 -19.24 1.03
C LYS A 186 -7.76 -19.78 2.30
N LEU A 187 -6.56 -19.31 2.64
CA LEU A 187 -5.78 -19.80 3.78
C LEU A 187 -6.24 -19.20 5.12
N ALA A 188 -6.32 -17.86 5.19
CA ALA A 188 -6.57 -17.16 6.45
C ALA A 188 -7.39 -15.88 6.26
N GLY A 189 -8.20 -15.80 5.20
CA GLY A 189 -9.02 -14.64 4.90
C GLY A 189 -8.18 -13.38 4.68
N PHE A 190 -8.61 -12.26 5.26
CA PHE A 190 -7.94 -10.95 5.08
C PHE A 190 -6.49 -10.94 5.61
N ILE A 191 -6.20 -11.61 6.73
CA ILE A 191 -4.85 -11.71 7.28
C ILE A 191 -3.94 -12.50 6.33
N GLY A 192 -4.45 -13.58 5.72
CA GLY A 192 -3.68 -14.41 4.80
C GLY A 192 -3.34 -13.68 3.50
N VAL A 193 -4.24 -12.84 3.02
CA VAL A 193 -4.01 -11.93 1.88
C VAL A 193 -2.84 -10.99 2.17
N LEU A 194 -2.87 -10.35 3.34
CA LEU A 194 -1.86 -9.36 3.74
C LEU A 194 -0.47 -10.00 3.82
N TYR A 195 -0.38 -11.19 4.44
CA TYR A 195 0.86 -11.96 4.54
C TYR A 195 1.43 -12.37 3.18
N LEU A 196 0.60 -12.92 2.29
CA LEU A 196 1.06 -13.41 0.99
C LEU A 196 1.47 -12.29 0.02
N ILE A 197 0.79 -11.13 0.07
CA ILE A 197 1.19 -9.96 -0.71
C ILE A 197 2.58 -9.48 -0.27
N THR A 198 2.83 -9.36 1.03
CA THR A 198 4.15 -8.98 1.55
C THR A 198 5.24 -9.97 1.11
N LEU A 199 4.93 -11.27 1.11
CA LEU A 199 5.87 -12.31 0.68
C LEU A 199 6.18 -12.21 -0.83
N VAL A 200 5.17 -12.02 -1.70
CA VAL A 200 5.39 -11.84 -3.15
C VAL A 200 6.24 -10.62 -3.45
N VAL A 201 5.98 -9.50 -2.75
CA VAL A 201 6.79 -8.28 -2.89
C VAL A 201 8.23 -8.54 -2.42
N GLY A 202 8.41 -9.20 -1.27
CA GLY A 202 9.72 -9.59 -0.76
C GLY A 202 10.51 -10.49 -1.73
N PHE A 203 9.86 -11.54 -2.25
CA PHE A 203 10.47 -12.47 -3.19
C PHE A 203 10.91 -11.77 -4.49
N LYS A 204 10.11 -10.82 -4.96
CA LYS A 204 10.45 -10.03 -6.14
C LYS A 204 11.60 -9.04 -5.88
N ILE A 205 11.69 -8.47 -4.68
CA ILE A 205 12.84 -7.65 -4.29
C ILE A 205 14.11 -8.51 -4.32
N LEU A 206 14.07 -9.74 -3.79
CA LEU A 206 15.19 -10.69 -3.88
C LEU A 206 15.57 -11.05 -5.34
N GLN A 207 14.59 -11.21 -6.22
CA GLN A 207 14.83 -11.42 -7.66
C GLN A 207 15.41 -10.18 -8.36
N THR A 208 14.95 -8.99 -7.99
CA THR A 208 15.46 -7.71 -8.54
C THR A 208 16.93 -7.52 -8.15
N VAL A 209 17.31 -8.02 -6.97
CA VAL A 209 18.67 -7.99 -6.43
C VAL A 209 19.57 -9.14 -6.96
N HIS A 210 19.12 -9.92 -7.96
CA HIS A 210 19.92 -10.95 -8.65
C HIS A 210 20.46 -12.09 -7.76
N VAL A 211 19.80 -12.39 -6.64
CA VAL A 211 20.15 -13.56 -5.78
C VAL A 211 19.51 -14.86 -6.32
N LEU A 212 18.48 -14.77 -7.18
CA LEU A 212 17.85 -15.90 -7.87
C LEU A 212 17.76 -15.62 -9.39
N PRO A 213 17.91 -16.64 -10.26
CA PRO A 213 17.80 -16.46 -11.70
C PRO A 213 16.38 -16.01 -12.11
N THR A 214 16.33 -14.93 -12.87
CA THR A 214 15.11 -14.29 -13.36
C THR A 214 14.43 -15.16 -14.42
N PHE A 215 13.19 -15.58 -14.18
CA PHE A 215 12.40 -16.37 -15.15
C PHE A 215 11.81 -15.54 -16.32
N ASN A 216 12.35 -14.35 -16.59
CA ASN A 216 11.93 -13.58 -17.76
C ASN A 216 13.05 -12.69 -18.30
N SER A 217 14.06 -13.34 -18.87
CA SER A 217 14.96 -12.73 -19.84
C SER A 217 14.19 -12.50 -21.14
N THR A 218 13.32 -11.50 -21.23
CA THR A 218 13.01 -10.98 -22.56
C THR A 218 14.26 -10.24 -23.03
N PRO A 219 14.97 -10.72 -24.06
CA PRO A 219 16.26 -10.17 -24.44
C PRO A 219 16.08 -8.70 -24.82
N ASN A 220 16.82 -7.84 -24.14
CA ASN A 220 16.87 -6.41 -24.39
C ASN A 220 17.27 -6.19 -25.86
N LYS A 221 16.39 -5.60 -26.68
CA LYS A 221 16.64 -5.29 -28.11
C LYS A 221 17.94 -4.50 -28.34
N LYS A 222 18.51 -3.85 -27.32
CA LYS A 222 19.84 -3.21 -27.41
C LYS A 222 21.02 -4.21 -27.47
N GLN A 223 20.91 -5.41 -26.90
CA GLN A 223 21.96 -6.44 -27.00
C GLN A 223 21.98 -7.12 -28.39
N ILE A 224 20.80 -7.42 -28.95
CA ILE A 224 20.67 -8.04 -30.29
C ILE A 224 21.26 -7.14 -31.39
N ARG A 225 21.14 -5.81 -31.23
CA ARG A 225 21.67 -4.85 -32.22
C ARG A 225 23.21 -4.72 -32.16
N LYS A 226 23.84 -4.96 -31.00
CA LYS A 226 25.31 -4.97 -30.85
C LYS A 226 25.94 -6.25 -31.41
N GLU A 227 25.30 -7.41 -31.22
CA GLU A 227 25.79 -8.67 -31.82
C GLU A 227 25.71 -8.66 -33.37
N LYS A 228 24.63 -8.13 -33.95
CA LYS A 228 24.52 -8.00 -35.41
C LYS A 228 25.49 -6.97 -36.01
N SER A 229 25.93 -5.98 -35.23
CA SER A 229 26.95 -5.02 -35.67
C SER A 229 28.34 -5.64 -35.68
N ASN A 230 28.66 -6.49 -34.69
CA ASN A 230 29.99 -7.08 -34.56
C ASN A 230 30.22 -8.26 -35.52
N LYS A 231 29.14 -8.94 -35.95
CA LYS A 231 29.19 -10.03 -36.93
C LYS A 231 29.21 -9.55 -38.39
N LYS A 232 29.11 -8.24 -38.63
CA LYS A 232 29.14 -7.64 -39.99
C LYS A 232 30.47 -6.95 -40.29
N SER A 233 31.41 -6.94 -39.34
CA SER A 233 32.74 -6.35 -39.44
C SER A 233 33.87 -7.38 -39.36
N THR A 234 33.54 -8.67 -39.45
CA THR A 234 34.45 -9.81 -39.63
C THR A 234 33.94 -10.61 -40.82
#